data_AF-A0A535LX87-F1
#
_entry.id   AF-A0A535LX87-F1
#
_cell.length_a   1.000
_cell.length_b   1.000
_cell.length_c   1.000
_cell.angle_alpha   90.00
_cell.angle_beta   90.00
_cell.angle_gamma   90.00
#
_symmetry.space_group_name_H-M   'P 1'
#
loop_
_entity.id
_entity.type
_entity.pdbx_description
1 polymer ?
#
loop_
_entity_poly.entity_id
_entity_poly.type
_entity_poly.pdbx_seq_one_letter_code
_entity_poly.pdbx_strand_id
1 'polypeptide(L)'
;MLLALGLMTIYSAHADWARQVVWIVLGAGAYIAAAAFDYRRLSVLAPWLYASSVALLLAVRLAGHSALGAQRWLSLGGFPLQPSELAKLTMVLALAAYLGRTDRVSWRRLGVAVAMVAPAAALVLAQPDLGTTIVIGAVLIGMLFFAGVRIAQMGSLVACAAVAIPLLPHILQGYQRRRLAIFLDPGSDPLGA
;
A
#
# COMPACT_ATOMS: atom_id res chain seq x y z
N MET A 1 -23.80 -5.79 4.06
CA MET A 1 -23.67 -7.09 4.75
C MET A 1 -22.36 -7.20 5.52
N LEU A 2 -21.19 -7.11 4.89
CA LEU A 2 -19.89 -7.26 5.58
C LEU A 2 -19.63 -6.22 6.70
N LEU A 3 -20.00 -4.96 6.49
CA LEU A 3 -19.89 -3.91 7.53
C LEU A 3 -20.75 -4.20 8.77
N ALA A 4 -21.95 -4.76 8.56
CA ALA A 4 -22.86 -5.10 9.67
C ALA A 4 -22.32 -6.30 10.46
N LEU A 5 -21.83 -7.34 9.77
CA LEU A 5 -21.19 -8.49 10.42
C LEU A 5 -19.94 -8.08 11.20
N GLY A 6 -19.10 -7.21 10.62
CA GLY A 6 -17.92 -6.67 11.31
C GLY A 6 -18.26 -5.81 12.53
N LEU A 7 -19.33 -5.02 12.48
CA LEU A 7 -19.78 -4.26 13.65
C LEU A 7 -20.33 -5.19 14.74
N MET A 8 -21.07 -6.24 14.37
CA MET A 8 -21.59 -7.23 15.31
C MET A 8 -20.48 -8.02 16.01
N THR A 9 -19.40 -8.37 15.31
CA THR A 9 -18.26 -9.06 15.95
C THR A 9 -17.50 -8.15 16.91
N ILE A 10 -17.29 -6.88 16.55
CA ILE A 10 -16.62 -5.88 17.42
C ILE A 10 -17.46 -5.60 18.67
N TYR A 11 -18.78 -5.48 18.50
CA TYR A 11 -19.71 -5.33 19.61
C TYR A 11 -19.66 -6.53 20.57
N SER A 12 -19.67 -7.76 20.02
CA SER A 12 -19.55 -8.99 20.80
C SER A 12 -18.22 -9.09 21.55
N ALA A 13 -17.12 -8.63 20.93
CA ALA A 13 -15.78 -8.64 21.51
C ALA A 13 -15.53 -7.55 22.58
N HIS A 14 -16.53 -6.73 22.93
CA HIS A 14 -16.43 -5.59 23.86
C HIS A 14 -15.32 -4.58 23.50
N ALA A 15 -14.98 -4.49 22.21
CA ALA A 15 -14.04 -3.50 21.68
C ALA A 15 -14.76 -2.16 21.41
N ASP A 16 -14.00 -1.10 21.10
CA ASP A 16 -14.47 0.28 20.87
C ASP A 16 -15.44 0.42 19.66
N TRP A 17 -16.63 -0.15 19.73
CA TRP A 17 -17.63 -0.18 18.67
C TRP A 17 -18.15 1.22 18.32
N ALA A 18 -18.24 2.12 19.29
CA ALA A 18 -18.66 3.51 19.07
C ALA A 18 -17.68 4.25 18.14
N ARG A 19 -16.37 4.04 18.33
CA ARG A 19 -15.33 4.58 17.44
C ARG A 19 -15.44 3.97 16.05
N GLN A 20 -15.74 2.66 15.95
CA GLN A 20 -15.94 1.98 14.67
C GLN A 20 -17.11 2.57 13.87
N VAL A 21 -18.23 2.89 14.53
CA VAL A 21 -19.39 3.54 13.87
C VAL A 21 -18.99 4.89 13.28
N VAL A 22 -18.23 5.71 14.02
CA VAL A 22 -17.72 7.00 13.51
C VAL A 22 -16.87 6.81 12.25
N TRP A 23 -15.96 5.83 12.24
CA TRP A 23 -15.15 5.52 11.06
C TRP A 23 -15.97 5.04 9.87
N ILE A 24 -17.03 4.26 10.10
CA ILE A 24 -17.94 3.82 9.04
C ILE A 24 -18.65 5.02 8.42
N VAL A 25 -19.17 5.94 9.24
CA VAL A 25 -19.85 7.15 8.75
C VAL A 25 -18.89 8.05 7.98
N LEU A 26 -17.69 8.30 8.51
CA LEU A 26 -16.66 9.10 7.83
C LEU A 26 -16.24 8.46 6.51
N GLY A 27 -16.03 7.13 6.49
CA GLY A 27 -15.69 6.38 5.28
C GLY A 27 -16.80 6.41 4.23
N ALA A 28 -18.07 6.28 4.64
CA ALA A 28 -19.22 6.40 3.75
C ALA A 28 -19.33 7.82 3.16
N GLY A 29 -19.12 8.85 3.97
CA GLY A 29 -19.07 10.24 3.50
C GLY A 29 -17.95 10.46 2.48
N ALA A 30 -16.74 9.97 2.77
CA ALA A 30 -15.61 10.03 1.84
C ALA A 30 -15.90 9.28 0.52
N TYR A 31 -16.56 8.12 0.58
CA TYR A 31 -16.99 7.38 -0.60
C TYR A 31 -17.98 8.17 -1.46
N ILE A 32 -19.02 8.74 -0.85
CA ILE A 32 -20.04 9.54 -1.58
C ILE A 32 -19.38 10.76 -2.24
N ALA A 33 -18.50 11.46 -1.51
CA ALA A 33 -17.77 12.59 -2.05
C ALA A 33 -16.88 12.20 -3.24
N ALA A 34 -16.17 11.07 -3.14
CA ALA A 34 -15.36 10.55 -4.24
C ALA A 34 -16.22 10.10 -5.43
N ALA A 35 -17.38 9.49 -5.19
CA ALA A 35 -18.30 9.04 -6.23
C ALA A 35 -18.98 10.20 -6.97
N ALA A 36 -19.19 11.32 -6.30
CA ALA A 36 -19.71 12.55 -6.91
C ALA A 36 -18.66 13.30 -7.75
N PHE A 37 -17.38 12.94 -7.63
CA PHE A 37 -16.28 13.63 -8.32
C PHE A 37 -16.04 13.04 -9.72
N ASP A 38 -15.85 13.91 -10.71
CA ASP A 38 -15.60 13.49 -12.09
C ASP A 38 -14.22 12.80 -12.23
N TYR A 39 -14.26 11.51 -12.59
CA TYR A 39 -13.07 10.68 -12.80
C TYR A 39 -12.11 11.24 -13.87
N ARG A 40 -12.61 12.04 -14.83
CA ARG A 40 -11.76 12.66 -15.86
C ARG A 40 -10.81 13.68 -15.24
N ARG A 41 -11.30 14.50 -14.31
CA ARG A 41 -10.47 15.46 -13.57
C ARG A 41 -9.45 14.75 -12.69
N LEU A 42 -9.84 13.60 -12.14
CA LEU A 42 -8.96 12.76 -11.31
C LEU A 42 -7.74 12.27 -12.10
N SER A 43 -7.88 11.95 -13.39
CA SER A 43 -6.75 11.50 -14.23
C SER A 43 -5.64 12.56 -14.41
N VAL A 44 -6.00 13.84 -14.41
CA VAL A 44 -5.06 14.98 -14.51
C VAL A 44 -4.40 15.27 -13.17
N LEU A 45 -5.16 15.13 -12.08
CA LEU A 45 -4.67 15.33 -10.70
C LEU A 45 -3.86 14.13 -10.17
N ALA A 46 -4.05 12.94 -10.73
CA ALA A 46 -3.47 11.70 -10.22
C ALA A 46 -1.94 11.75 -9.99
N PRO A 47 -1.11 12.29 -10.91
CA PRO A 47 0.32 12.40 -10.68
C PRO A 47 0.66 13.30 -9.48
N TRP A 48 -0.07 14.39 -9.29
CA TRP A 48 0.10 15.32 -8.18
C TRP A 48 -0.35 14.71 -6.85
N LEU A 49 -1.48 14.02 -6.85
CA LEU A 49 -1.96 13.27 -5.69
C LEU A 49 -0.96 12.19 -5.28
N TYR A 50 -0.40 11.47 -6.25
CA TYR A 50 0.62 10.46 -5.98
C TYR A 50 1.91 11.09 -5.45
N ALA A 51 2.43 12.14 -6.09
CA ALA A 51 3.61 12.85 -5.61
C ALA A 51 3.42 13.37 -4.18
N SER A 52 2.23 13.92 -3.86
CA SER A 52 1.92 14.38 -2.51
C SER A 52 1.89 13.23 -1.49
N SER A 53 1.38 12.06 -1.87
CA SER A 53 1.39 10.88 -1.00
C SER A 53 2.79 10.31 -0.77
N VAL A 54 3.68 10.37 -1.77
CA VAL A 54 5.10 10.00 -1.61
C VAL A 54 5.81 11.01 -0.70
N ALA A 55 5.51 12.31 -0.83
CA ALA A 55 6.02 13.33 0.07
C ALA A 55 5.53 13.11 1.52
N LEU A 56 4.28 12.69 1.71
CA LEU A 56 3.75 12.32 3.03
C LEU A 56 4.48 11.09 3.60
N LEU A 57 4.74 10.06 2.80
CA LEU A 57 5.54 8.91 3.23
C LEU A 57 6.96 9.32 3.67
N LEU A 58 7.56 10.28 2.97
CA LEU A 58 8.84 10.86 3.38
C LEU A 58 8.71 11.65 4.69
N ALA A 59 7.66 12.45 4.84
CA ALA A 59 7.40 13.22 6.06
C ALA A 59 7.22 12.31 7.29
N VAL A 60 6.57 11.15 7.14
CA VAL A 60 6.45 10.15 8.23
C VAL A 60 7.79 9.61 8.69
N ARG A 61 8.74 9.45 7.77
CA ARG A 61 10.07 9.00 8.13
C ARG A 61 10.81 10.02 9.01
N LEU A 62 10.47 11.31 8.89
CA LEU A 62 11.13 12.39 9.62
C LEU A 62 10.37 12.79 10.90
N ALA A 63 9.03 12.76 10.87
CA ALA A 63 8.15 13.31 11.91
C ALA A 63 7.03 12.35 12.35
N GLY A 64 7.08 11.08 11.94
CA GLY A 64 6.06 10.09 12.29
C GLY A 64 6.13 9.71 13.77
N HIS A 65 4.99 9.34 14.34
CA HIS A 65 4.98 8.78 15.70
C HIS A 65 5.26 7.28 15.62
N SER A 66 6.15 6.78 16.48
CA SER A 66 6.50 5.36 16.51
C SER A 66 5.43 4.59 17.27
N ALA A 67 4.82 3.61 16.62
CA ALA A 67 3.97 2.61 17.27
C ALA A 67 4.59 1.23 17.02
N LEU A 68 4.78 0.43 18.08
CA LEU A 68 5.36 -0.92 18.00
C LEU A 68 6.73 -0.98 17.28
N GLY A 69 7.57 0.05 17.44
CA GLY A 69 8.91 0.11 16.85
C GLY A 69 8.96 0.54 15.37
N ALA A 70 7.83 0.97 14.78
CA ALA A 70 7.80 1.53 13.42
C ALA A 70 7.02 2.87 13.38
N GLN A 71 7.63 3.90 12.79
CA GLN A 71 6.97 5.17 12.50
C GLN A 71 6.08 5.01 11.28
N ARG A 72 4.77 4.81 11.48
CA ARG A 72 3.80 4.53 10.41
C ARG A 72 2.57 5.44 10.40
N TRP A 73 2.35 6.17 11.50
CA TRP A 73 1.14 6.96 11.70
C TRP A 73 1.48 8.44 11.85
N LEU A 74 0.74 9.29 11.13
CA LEU A 74 0.67 10.72 11.37
C LEU A 74 -0.61 11.02 12.14
N SER A 75 -0.48 11.69 13.28
CA SER A 75 -1.62 12.28 13.98
C SER A 75 -1.95 13.62 13.34
N LEU A 76 -2.96 13.65 12.47
CA LEU A 76 -3.49 14.89 11.90
C LEU A 76 -4.76 15.26 12.66
N GLY A 77 -4.68 16.28 13.53
CA GLY A 77 -5.83 16.80 14.27
C GLY A 77 -6.54 15.76 15.16
N GLY A 78 -5.79 14.81 15.72
CA GLY A 78 -6.33 13.71 16.54
C GLY A 78 -6.76 12.46 15.75
N PHE A 79 -6.69 12.48 14.42
CA PHE A 79 -6.95 11.32 13.58
C PHE A 79 -5.64 10.63 13.16
N PRO A 80 -5.50 9.32 13.41
CA PRO A 80 -4.36 8.57 12.95
C PRO A 80 -4.50 8.31 11.45
N LEU A 81 -3.66 8.95 10.63
CA LEU A 81 -3.60 8.74 9.19
C LEU A 81 -2.39 7.87 8.86
N GLN A 82 -2.63 6.81 8.08
CA GLN A 82 -1.59 5.95 7.54
C GLN A 82 -1.29 6.35 6.08
N PRO A 83 -0.17 7.04 5.80
CA PRO A 83 0.08 7.56 4.46
C PRO A 83 0.34 6.46 3.42
N SER A 84 0.73 5.26 3.85
CA SER A 84 0.90 4.12 2.94
C SER A 84 -0.42 3.63 2.35
N GLU A 85 -1.54 3.79 3.06
CA GLU A 85 -2.88 3.53 2.50
C GLU A 85 -3.23 4.54 1.41
N LEU A 86 -3.01 5.82 1.69
CA LEU A 86 -3.24 6.89 0.72
C LEU A 86 -2.35 6.71 -0.52
N ALA A 87 -1.07 6.37 -0.32
CA ALA A 87 -0.12 6.13 -1.40
C ALA A 87 -0.55 4.98 -2.32
N LYS A 88 -1.13 3.90 -1.80
CA LYS A 88 -1.67 2.81 -2.65
C LYS A 88 -2.81 3.30 -3.53
N LEU A 89 -3.75 4.07 -2.97
CA LEU A 89 -4.89 4.59 -3.72
C LEU A 89 -4.45 5.56 -4.82
N THR A 90 -3.62 6.55 -4.48
CA THR A 90 -3.13 7.54 -5.45
C THR A 90 -2.19 6.92 -6.48
N MET A 91 -1.43 5.89 -6.13
CA MET A 91 -0.62 5.09 -7.05
C MET A 91 -1.47 4.41 -8.11
N VAL A 92 -2.58 3.77 -7.73
CA VAL A 92 -3.51 3.15 -8.67
C VAL A 92 -4.02 4.18 -9.68
N LEU A 93 -4.41 5.37 -9.19
CA LEU A 93 -4.88 6.46 -10.06
C LEU A 93 -3.78 6.93 -11.03
N ALA A 94 -2.55 7.11 -10.54
CA ALA A 94 -1.43 7.56 -11.36
C ALA A 94 -1.02 6.52 -12.41
N LEU A 95 -0.99 5.23 -12.03
CA LEU A 95 -0.74 4.13 -12.95
C LEU A 95 -1.85 4.00 -13.99
N ALA A 96 -3.12 4.12 -13.60
CA ALA A 96 -4.25 4.09 -14.52
C ALA A 96 -4.15 5.24 -15.55
N ALA A 97 -3.88 6.47 -15.09
CA ALA A 97 -3.74 7.64 -15.94
C ALA A 97 -2.53 7.58 -16.89
N TYR A 98 -1.48 6.85 -16.50
CA TYR A 98 -0.27 6.67 -17.31
C TYR A 98 -0.41 5.52 -18.32
N LEU A 99 -0.82 4.34 -17.85
CA LEU A 99 -0.95 3.12 -18.64
C LEU A 99 -2.13 3.18 -19.61
N GLY A 100 -3.24 3.82 -19.21
CA GLY A 100 -4.45 3.95 -20.04
C GLY A 100 -4.32 4.82 -21.29
N ARG A 101 -3.15 5.43 -21.53
CA ARG A 101 -2.89 6.27 -22.72
C ARG A 101 -2.48 5.48 -23.97
N THR A 102 -2.29 4.16 -23.87
CA THR A 102 -1.87 3.32 -25.00
C THR A 102 -2.45 1.93 -24.91
N ASP A 103 -2.74 1.35 -26.07
CA ASP A 103 -3.22 -0.03 -26.19
C ASP A 103 -2.11 -1.08 -25.96
N ARG A 104 -0.84 -0.68 -26.09
CA ARG A 104 0.31 -1.59 -25.91
C ARG A 104 1.40 -0.96 -25.05
N VAL A 105 1.78 -1.67 -23.99
CA VAL A 105 2.84 -1.25 -23.08
C VAL A 105 4.22 -1.71 -23.59
N SER A 106 5.06 -0.77 -23.99
CA SER A 106 6.45 -1.04 -24.36
C SER A 106 7.34 -1.26 -23.12
N TRP A 107 8.53 -1.85 -23.31
CA TRP A 107 9.52 -2.01 -22.24
C TRP A 107 9.89 -0.69 -21.55
N ARG A 108 9.97 0.41 -22.32
CA ARG A 108 10.18 1.75 -21.75
C ARG A 108 9.02 2.16 -20.85
N ARG A 109 7.77 1.93 -21.27
CA ARG A 109 6.60 2.27 -20.45
C ARG A 109 6.51 1.41 -19.19
N LEU A 110 6.84 0.12 -19.29
CA LEU A 110 6.97 -0.78 -18.15
C LEU A 110 8.00 -0.24 -17.15
N GLY A 111 9.20 0.13 -17.63
CA GLY A 111 10.25 0.69 -16.79
C GLY A 111 9.82 1.96 -16.08
N VAL A 112 9.10 2.86 -16.76
CA VAL A 112 8.53 4.07 -16.13
C VAL A 112 7.45 3.72 -15.10
N ALA A 113 6.57 2.76 -15.37
CA ALA A 113 5.56 2.33 -14.40
C ALA A 113 6.19 1.75 -13.12
N VAL A 114 7.25 0.95 -13.28
CA VAL A 114 8.03 0.44 -12.14
C VAL A 114 8.73 1.59 -11.42
N ALA A 115 9.34 2.53 -12.15
CA ALA A 115 10.00 3.70 -11.57
C ALA A 115 9.03 4.64 -10.84
N MET A 116 7.76 4.70 -11.26
CA MET A 116 6.72 5.43 -10.52
C MET A 116 6.45 4.78 -9.18
N VAL A 117 6.39 3.45 -9.09
CA VAL A 117 6.07 2.72 -7.85
C VAL A 117 7.27 2.60 -6.90
N ALA A 118 8.48 2.50 -7.44
CA ALA A 118 9.70 2.23 -6.68
C ALA A 118 9.93 3.19 -5.48
N PRO A 119 9.70 4.52 -5.56
CA PRO A 119 9.84 5.42 -4.43
C PRO A 119 8.92 5.05 -3.25
N ALA A 120 7.64 4.79 -3.51
CA ALA A 120 6.70 4.41 -2.44
C ALA A 120 7.06 3.05 -1.84
N ALA A 121 7.39 2.06 -2.68
CA ALA A 121 7.81 0.74 -2.21
C ALA A 121 9.09 0.82 -1.35
N ALA A 122 10.09 1.59 -1.77
CA ALA A 122 11.34 1.76 -1.03
C ALA A 122 11.14 2.50 0.30
N LEU A 123 10.30 3.54 0.33
CA LEU A 123 9.98 4.26 1.56
C LEU A 123 9.22 3.38 2.56
N VAL A 124 8.25 2.59 2.10
CA VAL A 124 7.48 1.67 2.94
C VAL A 124 8.35 0.52 3.46
N LEU A 125 9.22 -0.03 2.62
CA LEU A 125 10.19 -1.05 3.03
C LEU A 125 11.11 -0.53 4.13
N ALA A 126 11.50 0.75 4.04
CA ALA A 126 12.29 1.43 5.07
C ALA A 126 11.49 1.79 6.34
N GLN A 127 10.16 1.74 6.34
CA GLN A 127 9.27 1.90 7.50
C GLN A 127 8.98 0.55 8.22
N PRO A 128 9.99 -0.31 8.24
CA PRO A 128 9.91 -1.77 8.38
C PRO A 128 8.58 -2.48 8.02
N ASP A 129 7.81 -2.05 7.00
CA ASP A 129 6.48 -2.61 6.70
C ASP A 129 6.51 -3.57 5.49
N LEU A 130 6.82 -4.84 5.77
CA LEU A 130 6.89 -5.87 4.73
C LEU A 130 5.54 -6.15 4.08
N GLY A 131 4.47 -6.24 4.88
CA GLY A 131 3.13 -6.56 4.38
C GLY A 131 2.66 -5.51 3.37
N THR A 132 2.84 -4.24 3.69
CA THR A 132 2.43 -3.16 2.79
C THR A 132 3.30 -3.11 1.53
N THR A 133 4.59 -3.43 1.63
CA THR A 133 5.48 -3.51 0.45
C THR A 133 5.02 -4.60 -0.52
N ILE A 134 4.63 -5.77 -0.02
CA ILE A 134 4.10 -6.88 -0.83
C ILE A 134 2.78 -6.46 -1.51
N VAL A 135 1.88 -5.80 -0.77
CA VAL A 135 0.61 -5.29 -1.33
C VAL A 135 0.87 -4.28 -2.45
N ILE A 136 1.82 -3.35 -2.27
CA ILE A 136 2.19 -2.39 -3.33
C ILE A 136 2.68 -3.11 -4.59
N GLY A 137 3.53 -4.14 -4.43
CA GLY A 137 3.97 -4.98 -5.56
C GLY A 137 2.82 -5.71 -6.25
N ALA A 138 1.91 -6.30 -5.47
CA ALA A 138 0.73 -6.97 -6.01
C ALA A 138 -0.19 -6.00 -6.78
N VAL A 139 -0.39 -4.78 -6.27
CA VAL A 139 -1.15 -3.73 -6.95
C VAL A 139 -0.49 -3.35 -8.28
N LEU A 140 0.84 -3.18 -8.31
CA LEU A 140 1.56 -2.91 -9.57
C LEU A 140 1.33 -4.02 -10.59
N ILE A 141 1.49 -5.30 -10.19
CA ILE A 141 1.26 -6.44 -11.08
C ILE A 141 -0.20 -6.45 -11.59
N GLY A 142 -1.16 -6.22 -10.70
CA GLY A 142 -2.58 -6.15 -11.08
C GLY A 142 -2.86 -5.03 -12.09
N MET A 143 -2.32 -3.83 -11.86
CA MET A 143 -2.48 -2.70 -12.78
C MET A 143 -1.85 -2.96 -14.16
N LEU A 144 -0.68 -3.60 -14.19
CA LEU A 144 -0.02 -3.99 -15.44
C LEU A 144 -0.82 -5.06 -16.19
N PHE A 145 -1.42 -6.01 -15.46
CA PHE A 145 -2.30 -7.02 -16.04
C PHE A 145 -3.52 -6.36 -16.71
N PHE A 146 -4.22 -5.45 -16.01
CA PHE A 146 -5.36 -4.72 -16.58
C PHE A 146 -4.98 -3.81 -17.74
N ALA A 147 -3.74 -3.30 -17.78
CA ALA A 147 -3.22 -2.53 -18.90
C ALA A 147 -2.84 -3.37 -20.13
N GLY A 148 -3.05 -4.69 -20.10
CA GLY A 148 -2.74 -5.58 -21.23
C GLY A 148 -1.24 -5.78 -21.48
N VAL A 149 -0.42 -5.67 -20.43
CA VAL A 149 1.02 -5.93 -20.50
C VAL A 149 1.27 -7.40 -20.88
N ARG A 150 2.27 -7.65 -21.72
CA ARG A 150 2.57 -9.01 -22.19
C ARG A 150 3.00 -9.90 -21.02
N ILE A 151 2.56 -11.16 -21.01
CA ILE A 151 2.94 -12.13 -19.95
C ILE A 151 4.46 -12.23 -19.79
N ALA A 152 5.23 -12.16 -20.89
CA ALA A 152 6.70 -12.16 -20.82
C ALA A 152 7.27 -10.96 -20.04
N GLN A 153 6.68 -9.77 -20.21
CA GLN A 153 7.06 -8.57 -19.45
C GLN A 153 6.68 -8.71 -17.98
N MET A 154 5.51 -9.26 -17.67
CA MET A 154 5.12 -9.54 -16.29
C MET A 154 6.04 -10.59 -15.64
N GLY A 155 6.38 -11.65 -16.39
CA GLY A 155 7.31 -12.69 -15.97
C GLY A 155 8.69 -12.13 -15.63
N SER A 156 9.19 -11.14 -16.38
CA SER A 156 10.45 -10.48 -16.03
C SER A 156 10.40 -9.74 -14.69
N LEU A 157 9.26 -9.14 -14.32
CA LEU A 157 9.13 -8.47 -13.03
C LEU A 157 9.13 -9.47 -11.87
N VAL A 158 8.42 -10.59 -12.04
CA VAL A 158 8.40 -11.67 -11.04
C VAL A 158 9.79 -12.29 -10.92
N ALA A 159 10.48 -12.53 -12.03
CA ALA A 159 11.86 -13.02 -12.02
C ALA A 159 12.81 -12.05 -11.31
N CYS A 160 12.72 -10.75 -11.59
CA CYS A 160 13.51 -9.73 -10.89
C CYS A 160 13.21 -9.73 -9.37
N ALA A 161 11.95 -9.84 -8.97
CA ALA A 161 11.57 -9.93 -7.56
C ALA A 161 12.12 -11.21 -6.90
N ALA A 162 12.09 -12.34 -7.61
CA ALA A 162 12.65 -13.60 -7.12
C ALA A 162 14.18 -13.53 -6.94
N VAL A 163 14.89 -12.90 -7.89
CA VAL A 163 16.34 -12.66 -7.78
C VAL A 163 16.69 -11.72 -6.62
N ALA A 164 15.78 -10.86 -6.20
CA ALA A 164 15.96 -10.00 -5.03
C ALA A 164 15.75 -10.74 -3.68
N ILE A 165 15.15 -11.93 -3.66
CA ILE A 165 14.87 -12.69 -2.43
C ILE A 165 16.14 -12.95 -1.59
N PRO A 166 17.26 -13.42 -2.17
CA PRO A 166 18.50 -13.65 -1.42
C PRO A 166 19.11 -12.37 -0.84
N LEU A 167 18.76 -11.19 -1.38
CA LEU A 167 19.21 -9.91 -0.84
C LEU A 167 18.34 -9.43 0.34
N LEU A 168 17.14 -9.97 0.52
CA LEU A 168 16.23 -9.57 1.59
C LEU A 168 16.86 -9.65 2.98
N PRO A 169 17.60 -10.71 3.38
CA PRO A 169 18.28 -10.72 4.66
C PRO A 169 19.16 -9.49 4.85
N HIS A 170 19.93 -9.05 3.85
CA HIS A 170 20.81 -7.90 3.98
C HIS A 170 20.08 -6.55 4.08
N ILE A 171 18.84 -6.48 3.59
CA ILE A 171 18.02 -5.24 3.57
C ILE A 171 17.08 -5.17 4.78
N LEU A 172 16.60 -6.32 5.25
CA LEU A 172 15.61 -6.41 6.32
C LEU A 172 16.22 -6.25 7.71
N GLN A 173 15.54 -5.46 8.55
CA GLN A 173 15.87 -5.31 9.97
C GLN A 173 15.62 -6.60 10.74
N GLY A 174 16.30 -6.79 11.88
CA GLY A 174 16.22 -8.02 12.69
C GLY A 174 14.77 -8.45 13.03
N TYR A 175 13.90 -7.49 13.34
CA TYR A 175 12.48 -7.73 13.59
C TYR A 175 11.73 -8.27 12.37
N GLN A 176 11.98 -7.72 11.18
CA GLN A 176 11.34 -8.17 9.93
C GLN A 176 11.75 -9.60 9.59
N ARG A 177 13.03 -9.94 9.81
CA ARG A 177 13.54 -11.30 9.62
C ARG A 177 12.86 -12.29 10.56
N ARG A 178 12.70 -11.93 11.84
CA ARG A 178 12.03 -12.77 12.84
C ARG A 178 10.57 -13.05 12.47
N ARG A 179 9.82 -12.01 12.06
CA ARG A 179 8.45 -12.19 11.57
C ARG A 179 8.35 -13.09 10.33
N LEU A 180 9.28 -12.95 9.38
CA LEU A 180 9.31 -13.80 8.20
C LEU A 180 9.65 -15.25 8.55
N ALA A 181 10.59 -15.46 9.48
CA ALA A 181 10.96 -16.79 9.97
C ALA A 181 9.78 -17.49 10.67
N ILE A 182 9.07 -16.80 11.57
CA ILE A 182 7.87 -17.33 12.24
C ILE A 182 6.76 -17.63 11.23
N PHE A 183 6.61 -16.82 10.17
CA PHE A 183 5.62 -17.09 9.13
C PHE A 183 5.92 -18.34 8.31
N LEU A 184 7.21 -18.59 8.00
CA LEU A 184 7.64 -19.76 7.23
C LEU A 184 7.69 -21.03 8.09
N ASP A 185 8.05 -20.89 9.36
CA ASP A 185 8.05 -21.96 10.36
C ASP A 185 7.32 -21.52 11.63
N PRO A 186 5.98 -21.71 11.68
CA PRO A 186 5.18 -21.39 12.86
C PRO A 186 5.58 -22.17 14.11
N GLY A 187 6.31 -23.28 13.98
CA GLY A 187 6.78 -24.10 15.10
C GLY A 187 8.02 -23.55 15.79
N SER A 188 8.71 -22.59 15.17
CA SER A 188 9.95 -21.98 15.70
C SER A 188 9.73 -21.01 16.86
N ASP A 189 8.48 -20.59 17.11
CA ASP A 189 8.11 -19.78 18.27
C ASP A 189 6.78 -20.27 18.88
N PRO A 190 6.82 -21.24 19.82
CA PRO A 190 5.63 -21.80 20.48
C PRO A 190 4.86 -20.81 21.37
N LEU A 191 5.45 -19.65 21.69
CA LEU A 191 4.90 -18.64 22.62
C LEU A 191 4.49 -17.33 21.92
N GLY A 192 4.87 -17.11 20.66
CA GLY A 192 4.41 -16.00 19.83
C GLY A 192 4.85 -14.62 20.32
N ALA A 193 6.16 -14.41 20.53
CA ALA A 193 6.75 -13.16 21.02
C ALA A 193 7.62 -12.43 19.96
#